data_AF-A0A7R9MVY8-F1
#
_entry.id   AF-A0A7R9MVY8-F1
#
_cell.length_a   1.000
_cell.length_b   1.000
_cell.length_c   1.000
_cell.angle_alpha   90.00
_cell.angle_beta   90.00
_cell.angle_gamma   90.00
#
_symmetry.space_group_name_H-M   'P 1'
#
loop_
_entity.id
_entity.type
_entity.pdbx_description
1 polymer ?
#
loop_
_entity_poly.entity_id
_entity_poly.type
_entity_poly.pdbx_seq_one_letter_code
_entity_poly.pdbx_strand_id
1 'polypeptide(L)'
;CNRVLEYLIGTAAGSAAISACIDSLYGGAIHHAMKQTFGTFVGHVPDLMAAAITIAMTILLATGVKKSLMFNNVLNLINFGVWVLIMCSSVFFIDFDNWTQHGGFAPYGWSGMLNGAATCFYAFIGFDIIATTGEEAENPQRSIPTAIITSLVIALTAYTT
;
A
#
# COMPACT_ATOMS: atom_id res chain seq x y z
N CYS A 1 16.50 -10.60 16.73
CA CYS A 1 15.18 -11.24 16.54
C CYS A 1 14.05 -10.26 16.23
N ASN A 2 13.89 -9.14 16.96
CA ASN A 2 12.75 -8.23 16.75
C ASN A 2 12.63 -7.67 15.31
N ARG A 3 13.74 -7.15 14.75
CA ARG A 3 13.78 -6.58 13.39
C ARG A 3 13.41 -7.59 12.29
N VAL A 4 13.82 -8.86 12.44
CA VAL A 4 13.53 -9.90 11.46
C VAL A 4 12.05 -10.27 11.48
N LEU A 5 11.43 -10.33 12.67
CA LEU A 5 10.01 -10.59 12.82
C LEU A 5 9.18 -9.46 12.19
N GLU A 6 9.61 -8.21 12.39
CA GLU A 6 8.96 -7.02 11.85
C GLU A 6 8.99 -6.99 10.31
N TYR A 7 10.16 -7.30 9.70
CA TYR A 7 10.27 -7.45 8.24
C TYR A 7 9.42 -8.60 7.69
N LEU A 8 9.34 -9.73 8.40
CA LEU A 8 8.51 -10.87 8.01
C LEU A 8 7.02 -10.52 8.05
N ILE A 9 6.56 -9.83 9.09
CA ILE A 9 5.16 -9.40 9.21
C ILE A 9 4.83 -8.37 8.12
N GLY A 10 5.71 -7.39 7.87
CA GLY A 10 5.52 -6.38 6.82
C GLY A 10 5.47 -6.98 5.40
N THR A 11 6.38 -7.90 5.09
CA THR A 11 6.39 -8.59 3.78
C THR A 11 5.17 -9.49 3.59
N ALA A 12 4.73 -10.20 4.64
CA ALA A 12 3.51 -11.01 4.61
C ALA A 12 2.23 -10.15 4.49
N ALA A 13 2.17 -9.01 5.17
CA ALA A 13 1.05 -8.09 5.07
C ALA A 13 0.96 -7.47 3.66
N GLY A 14 2.09 -7.08 3.07
CA GLY A 14 2.14 -6.56 1.70
C GLY A 14 1.72 -7.59 0.65
N SER A 15 2.17 -8.85 0.76
CA SER A 15 1.76 -9.91 -0.16
C SER A 15 0.28 -10.27 -0.03
N ALA A 16 -0.26 -10.26 1.19
CA ALA A 16 -1.69 -10.46 1.45
C ALA A 16 -2.53 -9.30 0.87
N ALA A 17 -2.06 -8.06 0.97
CA ALA A 17 -2.74 -6.91 0.35
C ALA A 17 -2.81 -7.04 -1.17
N ILE A 18 -1.71 -7.43 -1.82
CA ILE A 18 -1.67 -7.67 -3.27
C ILE A 18 -2.58 -8.84 -3.65
N SER A 19 -2.56 -9.92 -2.86
CA SER A 19 -3.45 -11.07 -3.04
C SER A 19 -4.92 -10.64 -3.00
N ALA A 20 -5.31 -9.81 -2.02
CA ALA A 20 -6.66 -9.27 -1.89
C ALA A 20 -7.04 -8.34 -3.05
N CYS A 21 -6.11 -7.49 -3.53
CA CYS A 21 -6.35 -6.66 -4.71
C CYS A 21 -6.60 -7.50 -5.97
N ILE A 22 -5.82 -8.57 -6.16
CA ILE A 22 -6.00 -9.50 -7.29
C ILE A 22 -7.34 -10.24 -7.14
N ASP A 23 -7.68 -10.73 -5.95
CA ASP A 23 -8.95 -11.41 -5.72
C ASP A 23 -10.15 -10.49 -5.98
N SER A 24 -10.06 -9.22 -5.56
CA SER A 24 -11.06 -8.19 -5.86
C SER A 24 -11.19 -7.92 -7.37
N LEU A 25 -10.07 -7.89 -8.11
CA LEU A 25 -10.06 -7.69 -9.56
C LEU A 25 -10.73 -8.85 -10.32
N TYR A 26 -10.60 -10.08 -9.83
CA TYR A 26 -11.23 -11.29 -10.41
C TYR A 26 -12.61 -11.63 -9.81
N GLY A 27 -13.20 -10.73 -9.02
CA GLY A 27 -14.55 -10.90 -8.47
C GLY A 27 -14.67 -12.03 -7.44
N GLY A 28 -13.60 -12.38 -6.71
CA GLY A 28 -13.60 -13.40 -5.66
C GLY A 28 -13.50 -14.86 -6.14
N ALA A 29 -13.27 -15.08 -7.44
CA ALA A 29 -13.17 -16.42 -8.03
C ALA A 29 -11.98 -17.23 -7.49
N ILE A 30 -10.89 -16.56 -7.12
CA ILE A 30 -9.66 -17.20 -6.63
C ILE A 30 -9.88 -17.68 -5.19
N HIS A 31 -10.48 -16.85 -4.34
CA HIS A 31 -10.87 -17.25 -2.97
C HIS A 31 -11.82 -18.46 -2.98
N HIS A 32 -12.79 -18.48 -3.90
CA HIS A 32 -13.73 -19.61 -4.05
C HIS A 32 -13.05 -20.90 -4.55
N ALA A 33 -12.17 -20.81 -5.54
CA ALA A 33 -11.40 -21.96 -6.04
C ALA A 33 -10.47 -22.54 -4.96
N MET A 34 -9.81 -21.67 -4.18
CA MET A 34 -8.91 -22.08 -3.11
C MET A 34 -9.66 -22.77 -1.95
N LYS A 35 -10.87 -22.27 -1.62
CA LYS A 35 -11.74 -22.86 -0.60
C LYS A 35 -12.24 -24.26 -0.97
N GLN A 36 -12.39 -24.55 -2.26
CA GLN A 36 -12.87 -25.85 -2.76
C GLN A 36 -11.76 -26.92 -2.85
N THR A 37 -10.49 -26.55 -3.06
CA THR A 37 -9.41 -27.52 -3.26
C THR A 37 -8.71 -27.95 -1.96
N PHE A 38 -8.56 -27.06 -0.97
CA PHE A 38 -7.72 -27.35 0.22
C PHE A 38 -8.47 -27.59 1.54
N GLY A 39 -9.75 -27.19 1.64
CA GLY A 39 -10.46 -27.21 2.92
C GLY A 39 -9.84 -26.28 3.98
N THR A 40 -10.60 -25.94 5.01
CA THR A 40 -10.13 -25.09 6.11
C THR A 40 -9.26 -25.89 7.08
N PHE A 41 -7.94 -25.82 6.93
CA PHE A 41 -7.04 -26.21 8.01
C PHE A 41 -6.83 -25.02 8.94
N VAL A 42 -7.39 -25.11 10.16
CA VAL A 42 -7.27 -24.11 11.24
C VAL A 42 -8.05 -22.80 11.01
N GLY A 43 -9.29 -22.88 10.52
CA GLY A 43 -10.23 -21.73 10.49
C GLY A 43 -9.84 -20.56 9.57
N HIS A 44 -8.69 -20.64 8.89
CA HIS A 44 -8.21 -19.68 7.90
C HIS A 44 -7.85 -20.42 6.62
N VAL A 45 -8.22 -19.87 5.46
CA VAL A 45 -7.81 -20.44 4.17
C VAL A 45 -6.32 -20.15 4.03
N PRO A 46 -5.44 -21.15 3.83
CA PRO A 46 -4.02 -20.88 3.62
C PRO A 46 -3.87 -20.08 2.33
N ASP A 47 -3.51 -18.80 2.42
CA ASP A 47 -3.38 -17.90 1.27
C ASP A 47 -2.16 -18.30 0.41
N LEU A 48 -2.35 -19.37 -0.36
CA LEU A 48 -1.36 -19.96 -1.27
C LEU A 48 -0.93 -18.94 -2.32
N MET A 49 -1.81 -17.99 -2.66
CA MET A 49 -1.53 -16.92 -3.60
C MET A 49 -0.56 -15.91 -2.99
N ALA A 50 -0.77 -15.47 -1.75
CA ALA A 50 0.20 -14.65 -1.03
C ALA A 50 1.56 -15.37 -0.89
N ALA A 51 1.58 -16.68 -0.65
CA ALA A 51 2.81 -17.47 -0.61
C ALA A 51 3.51 -17.57 -1.99
N ALA A 52 2.75 -17.70 -3.08
CA ALA A 52 3.31 -17.66 -4.44
C ALA A 52 3.90 -16.29 -4.77
N ILE A 53 3.24 -15.20 -4.36
CA ILE A 53 3.70 -13.82 -4.55
C ILE A 53 5.00 -13.57 -3.77
N THR A 54 5.10 -14.01 -2.51
CA THR A 54 6.34 -13.85 -1.71
C THR A 54 7.50 -14.63 -2.28
N ILE A 55 7.28 -15.87 -2.75
CA ILE A 55 8.30 -16.68 -3.41
C ILE A 55 8.75 -16.03 -4.72
N ALA A 56 7.81 -15.56 -5.55
CA ALA A 56 8.13 -14.86 -6.80
C ALA A 56 8.97 -13.60 -6.56
N MET A 57 8.60 -12.78 -5.58
CA MET A 57 9.37 -11.60 -5.18
C MET A 57 10.77 -11.97 -4.66
N THR A 58 10.87 -13.04 -3.88
CA THR A 58 12.17 -13.54 -3.37
C THR A 58 13.09 -13.98 -4.51
N ILE A 59 12.54 -14.69 -5.51
CA ILE A 59 13.30 -15.13 -6.69
C ILE A 59 13.73 -13.94 -7.57
N LEU A 60 12.86 -12.93 -7.72
CA LEU A 60 13.16 -11.71 -8.47
C LEU A 60 14.30 -10.92 -7.82
N LEU A 61 14.33 -10.84 -6.49
CA LEU A 61 15.45 -10.24 -5.76
C LEU A 61 16.73 -11.08 -5.86
N ALA A 62 16.62 -12.42 -5.82
CA ALA A 62 17.75 -13.33 -5.93
C ALA A 62 18.41 -13.34 -7.32
N THR A 63 17.68 -13.00 -8.39
CA THR A 63 18.20 -12.98 -9.77
C THR A 63 19.00 -11.72 -10.15
N GLY A 64 19.14 -10.77 -9.23
CA GLY A 64 20.20 -9.74 -9.29
C GLY A 64 19.71 -8.30 -9.32
N VAL A 65 20.25 -7.51 -8.38
CA VAL A 65 19.92 -6.10 -8.10
C VAL A 65 20.01 -5.17 -9.31
N LYS A 66 20.92 -5.38 -10.26
CA LYS A 66 21.06 -4.46 -11.43
C LYS A 66 19.86 -4.48 -12.38
N LYS A 67 19.24 -5.64 -12.61
CA LYS A 67 17.99 -5.74 -13.39
C LYS A 67 16.77 -5.36 -12.54
N SER A 68 16.82 -5.69 -11.24
CA SER A 68 15.77 -5.35 -10.27
C SER A 68 15.60 -3.83 -10.08
N LEU A 69 16.70 -3.05 -10.07
CA LEU A 69 16.65 -1.59 -9.96
C LEU A 69 15.88 -0.93 -11.13
N MET A 70 16.07 -1.42 -12.36
CA MET A 70 15.31 -0.93 -13.51
C MET A 70 13.82 -1.26 -13.40
N PHE A 71 13.48 -2.49 -12.99
CA PHE A 71 12.10 -2.89 -12.78
C PHE A 71 11.42 -2.08 -11.67
N ASN A 72 12.11 -1.90 -10.54
CA ASN A 72 11.62 -1.11 -9.41
C ASN A 72 11.41 0.36 -9.80
N ASN A 73 12.34 0.95 -10.55
CA ASN A 73 12.20 2.32 -11.03
C ASN A 73 11.00 2.49 -11.99
N VAL A 74 10.75 1.50 -12.86
CA VAL A 74 9.56 1.50 -13.73
C VAL A 74 8.28 1.40 -12.90
N LEU A 75 8.21 0.51 -11.90
CA LEU A 75 7.05 0.42 -11.00
C LEU A 75 6.82 1.73 -10.24
N ASN A 76 7.89 2.36 -9.75
CA ASN A 76 7.81 3.64 -9.07
C ASN A 76 7.27 4.74 -10.00
N LEU A 77 7.73 4.78 -11.26
CA LEU A 77 7.24 5.72 -12.26
C LEU A 77 5.74 5.51 -12.56
N ILE A 78 5.29 4.27 -12.66
CA ILE A 78 3.87 3.94 -12.85
C ILE A 78 3.04 4.40 -11.65
N ASN A 79 3.47 4.09 -10.43
CA ASN A 79 2.79 4.52 -9.20
C ASN A 79 2.70 6.05 -9.11
N PHE A 80 3.79 6.74 -9.42
CA PHE A 80 3.80 8.21 -9.49
C PHE A 80 2.82 8.72 -10.56
N GLY A 81 2.76 8.06 -11.72
CA GLY A 81 1.78 8.37 -12.76
C GLY A 81 0.33 8.22 -12.31
N VAL A 82 0.00 7.12 -11.62
CA VAL A 82 -1.34 6.91 -11.04
C VAL A 82 -1.67 8.03 -10.06
N TRP A 83 -0.73 8.39 -9.19
CA TRP A 83 -0.92 9.46 -8.22
C TRP A 83 -1.17 10.82 -8.89
N VAL A 84 -0.43 11.15 -9.95
CA VAL A 84 -0.67 12.37 -10.75
C VAL A 84 -2.03 12.33 -11.45
N LEU A 85 -2.46 11.19 -11.97
CA LEU A 85 -3.78 11.05 -12.60
C LEU A 85 -4.91 11.27 -11.59
N ILE A 86 -4.79 10.72 -10.38
CA ILE A 86 -5.75 10.95 -9.29
C ILE A 86 -5.81 12.45 -8.98
N MET A 87 -4.65 13.09 -8.82
CA MET A 87 -4.57 14.54 -8.56
C MET A 87 -5.25 15.37 -9.64
N CYS A 88 -4.96 15.11 -10.92
CA CYS A 88 -5.62 15.80 -12.01
C CYS A 88 -7.14 15.54 -11.99
N SER A 89 -7.56 14.29 -11.79
CA SER A 89 -8.99 13.95 -11.74
C SER A 89 -9.71 14.65 -10.60
N SER A 90 -9.10 14.77 -9.41
CA SER A 90 -9.68 15.47 -8.26
C SER A 90 -9.97 16.93 -8.61
N VAL A 91 -8.99 17.66 -9.15
CA VAL A 91 -9.15 19.09 -9.45
C VAL A 91 -10.25 19.35 -10.50
N PHE A 92 -10.43 18.44 -11.46
CA PHE A 92 -11.44 18.60 -12.52
C PHE A 92 -12.86 18.18 -12.12
N PHE A 93 -13.04 17.35 -11.07
CA PHE A 93 -14.33 16.75 -10.67
C PHE A 93 -14.78 17.13 -9.24
N ILE A 94 -14.25 18.22 -8.67
CA ILE A 94 -14.74 18.73 -7.39
C ILE A 94 -16.07 19.45 -7.57
N ASP A 95 -17.13 18.78 -7.14
CA ASP A 95 -18.44 19.37 -6.91
C ASP A 95 -18.68 19.52 -5.40
N PHE A 96 -18.83 20.77 -4.93
CA PHE A 96 -19.08 21.09 -3.52
C PHE A 96 -20.40 20.50 -2.99
N ASP A 97 -21.34 20.17 -3.87
CA ASP A 97 -22.60 19.50 -3.52
C ASP A 97 -22.39 18.07 -3.00
N ASN A 98 -21.31 17.40 -3.41
CA ASN A 98 -21.00 16.03 -2.96
C ASN A 98 -20.60 15.98 -1.47
N TRP A 99 -20.17 17.11 -0.89
CA TRP A 99 -19.81 17.19 0.54
C TRP A 99 -21.03 17.26 1.46
N THR A 100 -22.20 17.61 0.93
CA THR A 100 -23.47 17.69 1.68
C THR A 100 -24.44 16.58 1.30
N GLN A 101 -24.35 16.04 0.08
CA GLN A 101 -25.08 14.83 -0.29
C GLN A 101 -24.44 13.57 0.31
N HIS A 102 -25.24 12.50 0.47
CA HIS A 102 -24.84 11.22 1.09
C HIS A 102 -24.47 11.26 2.59
N GLY A 103 -25.07 12.16 3.36
CA GLY A 103 -25.00 12.15 4.84
C GLY A 103 -24.02 13.15 5.46
N GLY A 104 -23.57 14.15 4.68
CA GLY A 104 -22.76 15.28 5.14
C GLY A 104 -21.28 14.91 5.37
N PHE A 105 -20.54 15.77 6.07
CA PHE A 105 -19.10 15.60 6.36
C PHE A 105 -18.77 14.36 7.20
N ALA A 106 -19.73 13.82 7.96
CA ALA A 106 -19.51 12.71 8.87
C ALA A 106 -20.69 11.71 8.91
N PRO A 107 -20.98 11.01 7.81
CA PRO A 107 -22.18 10.15 7.69
C PRO A 107 -22.15 8.94 8.64
N TYR A 108 -20.95 8.53 9.08
CA TYR A 108 -20.73 7.40 9.98
C TYR A 108 -20.32 7.83 11.41
N GLY A 109 -20.39 9.13 11.71
CA GLY A 109 -20.02 9.70 13.01
C GLY A 109 -18.58 9.38 13.45
N TRP A 110 -18.33 9.44 14.76
CA TRP A 110 -17.01 9.21 15.35
C TRP A 110 -16.45 7.80 15.07
N SER A 111 -17.33 6.80 15.03
CA SER A 111 -16.94 5.40 14.77
C SER A 111 -16.37 5.21 13.36
N GLY A 112 -17.01 5.81 12.35
CA GLY A 112 -16.49 5.76 10.98
C GLY A 112 -15.19 6.54 10.80
N MET A 113 -15.06 7.69 11.48
CA MET A 113 -13.82 8.48 11.45
C MET A 113 -12.65 7.71 12.06
N LEU A 114 -12.85 7.03 13.20
CA LEU A 114 -11.82 6.19 13.82
C LEU A 114 -11.44 4.98 12.95
N ASN A 115 -12.40 4.32 12.32
CA ASN A 115 -12.11 3.22 11.40
C ASN A 115 -11.32 3.68 10.18
N GLY A 116 -11.70 4.81 9.56
CA GLY A 116 -10.94 5.39 8.45
C GLY A 116 -9.53 5.78 8.86
N ALA A 117 -9.36 6.39 10.04
CA ALA A 117 -8.04 6.70 10.57
C ALA A 117 -7.17 5.44 10.78
N ALA A 118 -7.75 4.35 11.29
CA ALA A 118 -7.05 3.07 11.44
C ALA A 118 -6.59 2.49 10.09
N THR A 119 -7.41 2.61 9.04
CA THR A 119 -7.01 2.22 7.68
C THR A 119 -5.87 3.09 7.15
N CYS A 120 -5.90 4.40 7.38
CA CYS A 120 -4.80 5.29 7.03
C CYS A 120 -3.51 4.95 7.79
N PHE A 121 -3.59 4.51 9.05
CA PHE A 121 -2.42 4.05 9.80
C PHE A 121 -1.74 2.82 9.17
N TYR A 122 -2.51 1.95 8.50
CA TYR A 122 -1.94 0.84 7.75
C TYR A 122 -1.04 1.31 6.60
N ALA A 123 -1.31 2.46 5.99
CA ALA A 123 -0.47 3.05 4.94
C ALA A 123 0.91 3.54 5.46
N PHE A 124 1.08 3.69 6.77
CA PHE A 124 2.40 4.01 7.37
C PHE A 124 3.27 2.77 7.62
N ILE A 125 2.76 1.54 7.41
CA ILE A 125 3.55 0.32 7.49
C ILE A 125 4.53 0.31 6.30
N GLY A 126 5.83 0.43 6.58
CA GLY A 126 6.89 0.55 5.57
C GLY A 126 7.67 1.87 5.63
N PHE A 127 7.34 2.77 6.55
CA PHE A 127 8.13 3.97 6.82
C PHE A 127 9.57 3.65 7.26
N ASP A 128 9.82 2.47 7.84
CA ASP A 128 11.16 2.04 8.23
C ASP A 128 12.12 1.96 7.02
N ILE A 129 11.61 1.61 5.84
CA ILE A 129 12.37 1.55 4.58
C ILE A 129 13.00 2.92 4.27
N ILE A 130 12.28 4.02 4.53
CA ILE A 130 12.81 5.39 4.31
C ILE A 130 14.02 5.64 5.20
N ALA A 131 13.97 5.16 6.45
CA ALA A 131 15.11 5.27 7.36
C ALA A 131 16.29 4.41 6.90
N THR A 132 16.04 3.21 6.35
CA THR A 132 17.09 2.32 5.84
C THR A 132 17.73 2.85 4.54
N THR A 133 16.93 3.42 3.62
CA THR A 133 17.46 4.10 2.42
C THR A 133 18.17 5.42 2.75
N GLY A 134 18.00 5.93 3.98
CA GLY A 134 18.76 7.06 4.49
C GLY A 134 20.27 6.84 4.53
N GLU A 135 20.75 5.60 4.65
CA GLU A 135 22.19 5.29 4.61
C GLU A 135 22.82 5.54 3.24
N GLU A 136 22.02 5.55 2.16
CA GLU A 136 22.43 5.88 0.79
C GLU A 136 22.20 7.35 0.44
N ALA A 137 21.58 8.13 1.33
CA ALA A 137 21.33 9.55 1.11
C ALA A 137 22.59 10.36 1.45
N GLU A 138 22.94 11.32 0.58
CA GLU A 138 24.12 12.18 0.74
C GLU A 138 24.09 13.03 2.04
N ASN A 139 22.90 13.22 2.65
CA ASN A 139 22.70 13.89 3.96
C ASN A 139 21.39 13.46 4.69
N PRO A 140 21.36 12.31 5.39
CA PRO A 140 20.13 11.76 5.97
C PRO A 140 19.49 12.65 7.04
N GLN A 141 20.28 13.38 7.83
CA GLN A 141 19.79 14.23 8.93
C GLN A 141 18.88 15.38 8.48
N ARG A 142 18.98 15.82 7.21
CA ARG A 142 18.08 16.84 6.64
C ARG A 142 17.19 16.30 5.53
N SER A 143 17.71 15.43 4.67
CA SER A 143 16.95 14.93 3.51
C SER A 143 15.73 14.10 3.93
N ILE A 144 15.83 13.28 4.97
CA ILE A 144 14.71 12.47 5.48
C ILE A 144 13.58 13.37 6.03
N PRO A 145 13.81 14.28 6.99
CA PRO A 145 12.75 15.12 7.51
C PRO A 145 12.15 16.04 6.44
N THR A 146 12.96 16.59 5.53
CA THR A 146 12.43 17.41 4.43
C THR A 146 11.58 16.59 3.49
N ALA A 147 11.95 15.36 3.13
CA ALA A 147 11.13 14.50 2.27
C ALA A 147 9.76 14.19 2.89
N ILE A 148 9.71 13.91 4.19
CA ILE A 148 8.46 13.62 4.92
C ILE A 148 7.56 14.85 4.98
N ILE A 149 8.11 16.02 5.30
CA ILE A 149 7.33 17.25 5.34
C ILE A 149 6.80 17.58 3.95
N THR A 150 7.62 17.43 2.91
CA THR A 150 7.22 17.72 1.53
C THR A 150 6.15 16.75 1.05
N SER A 151 6.27 15.44 1.34
CA SER A 151 5.24 14.45 0.99
C SER A 151 3.94 14.68 1.75
N LEU A 152 4.00 15.07 3.03
CA LEU A 152 2.82 15.41 3.83
C LEU A 152 2.10 16.62 3.26
N VAL A 153 2.82 17.70 2.92
CA VAL A 153 2.24 18.91 2.31
C VAL A 153 1.60 18.58 0.97
N ILE A 154 2.28 17.78 0.14
CA ILE A 154 1.75 17.34 -1.14
C ILE A 154 0.47 16.52 -0.96
N ALA A 155 0.45 15.56 -0.03
CA ALA A 155 -0.74 14.75 0.27
C ALA A 155 -1.89 15.59 0.87
N LEU A 156 -1.57 16.59 1.69
CA LEU A 156 -2.58 17.48 2.28
C LEU A 156 -3.19 18.41 1.22
N THR A 157 -2.37 18.87 0.29
CA THR A 157 -2.82 19.63 -0.88
C THR A 157 -3.66 18.74 -1.80
N ALA A 158 -3.26 17.48 -1.98
CA ALA A 158 -3.99 16.46 -2.76
C ALA A 158 -5.37 16.13 -2.22
N TYR A 159 -5.48 16.13 -0.90
CA TYR A 159 -6.70 15.77 -0.23
C TYR A 159 -7.70 16.92 -0.24
N THR A 160 -7.19 18.16 -0.26
CA THR A 160 -8.02 19.37 -0.18
C THR A 160 -8.30 20.02 -1.55
N THR A 161 -7.60 19.61 -2.61
CA THR A 161 -7.75 20.06 -4.00
C THR A 161 -8.20 18.91 -4.89
#